data_AF-A0A9Q4G6B5-F1
#
_entry.id   AF-A0A9Q4G6B5-F1
#
_cell.length_a   1.000
_cell.length_b   1.000
_cell.length_c   1.000
_cell.angle_alpha   90.00
_cell.angle_beta   90.00
_cell.angle_gamma   90.00
#
_symmetry.space_group_name_H-M   'P 1'
#
loop_
_entity.id
_entity.type
_entity.pdbx_description
1 polymer ?
#
loop_
_entity_poly.entity_id
_entity_poly.type
_entity_poly.pdbx_seq_one_letter_code
_entity_poly.pdbx_strand_id
1 'polypeptide(L)'
;MIIYGDTKEKVTYTEGLKRLEALAMGFKGNGPSGHEPATELLINTGEFEAALTDFLFPECDFINNLLCIVRELSTAAGHIFIHSLNKNVPLSNRWLYTFKEVLSRLKKFNVSPSLTYSLPEGYAFYSLYPEMYLRSVEKFCREFHPTEVTVIGIRSIGTSLSALVSARMEETGPVAVHSFTVRPRGFYFDRKIVLDTFMEEELKKFNKGFYLIVDEGPGLSGTSFTSVAEKLTGLGISDEKIIFFPGHRNDGDSFVSEKARSVWKKHRQFTSEFEEVISVKNLFPGFIKEVKDVSAGMWRDVLFKNHEEFPPVYPNFEQRKYLSQDNKYLIKFAGLGRYGRDLYERGKVLWEAGFSPEVLALENGFILSRFSEEKPLAAHDVNRALLDRAASYISFLGKTFQAESGRNFNEIEEMIQVNLLKGMGEEWAERFSNISSSFKPLFSTHATAVDGRMLPCEWLYSNGAYLKTDSVQHHKDHFFPGCQDVAYDIAGFLTEFSLGKEEKQYFVKSYIKQSGDKEIEARLPFYYIFYNAFRLGMTLFSAQMSMEPEKRKFNFLSGKYSDNLKIRLINIGTGSSSPASGMGSLP
;
A
#
# COMPACT_ATOMS: atom_id res chain seq x y z
N MET A 1 -5.67 3.91 -16.47
CA MET A 1 -6.04 5.16 -15.76
C MET A 1 -5.84 4.86 -14.28
N ILE A 2 -5.58 5.87 -13.44
CA ILE A 2 -4.84 5.79 -12.17
C ILE A 2 -3.32 5.86 -12.42
N ILE A 3 -2.67 6.79 -11.71
CA ILE A 3 -1.23 6.81 -11.47
C ILE A 3 -1.04 6.20 -10.09
N TYR A 4 -0.21 5.16 -10.00
CA TYR A 4 0.21 4.58 -8.73
C TYR A 4 1.17 5.55 -8.04
N GLY A 5 0.93 5.80 -6.77
CA GLY A 5 1.87 6.52 -5.93
C GLY A 5 3.02 5.60 -5.56
N ASP A 6 4.20 5.81 -6.15
CA ASP A 6 5.41 5.12 -5.73
C ASP A 6 5.89 5.79 -4.42
N THR A 7 5.61 5.16 -3.28
CA THR A 7 6.01 5.66 -1.97
C THR A 7 7.40 5.13 -1.65
N LYS A 8 8.36 6.05 -1.66
CA LYS A 8 9.78 5.78 -1.43
C LYS A 8 10.28 6.55 -0.20
N GLU A 9 10.98 5.85 0.66
CA GLU A 9 11.69 6.41 1.81
C GLU A 9 13.18 6.43 1.51
N LYS A 10 13.85 7.58 1.72
CA LYS A 10 15.31 7.67 1.63
C LYS A 10 15.89 7.45 3.02
N VAL A 11 16.71 6.42 3.16
CA VAL A 11 17.33 6.03 4.43
C VAL A 11 18.82 5.86 4.21
N THR A 12 19.65 6.36 5.11
CA THR A 12 21.09 6.13 5.00
C THR A 12 21.46 4.67 5.32
N TYR A 13 22.58 4.17 4.80
CA TYR A 13 23.07 2.82 5.14
C TYR A 13 23.17 2.61 6.66
N THR A 14 23.73 3.60 7.36
CA THR A 14 23.89 3.58 8.82
C THR A 14 22.56 3.62 9.57
N GLU A 15 21.60 4.42 9.13
CA GLU A 15 20.24 4.44 9.71
C GLU A 15 19.53 3.10 9.51
N GLY A 16 19.65 2.51 8.32
CA GLY A 16 19.13 1.16 8.04
C GLY A 16 19.70 0.11 9.01
N LEU A 17 21.02 0.11 9.22
CA LEU A 17 21.65 -0.80 10.19
C LEU A 17 21.20 -0.53 11.63
N LYS A 18 21.11 0.74 12.04
CA LYS A 18 20.62 1.13 13.38
C LYS A 18 19.18 0.68 13.62
N ARG A 19 18.32 0.77 12.59
CA ARG A 19 16.94 0.29 12.62
C ARG A 19 16.88 -1.21 12.88
N LEU A 20 17.66 -2.00 12.14
CA LEU A 20 17.75 -3.45 12.35
C LEU A 20 18.31 -3.80 13.73
N GLU A 21 19.31 -3.06 14.20
CA GLU A 21 19.87 -3.24 15.54
C GLU A 21 18.82 -2.98 16.63
N ALA A 22 18.06 -1.89 16.52
CA ALA A 22 17.00 -1.56 17.46
C ALA A 22 15.93 -2.66 17.54
N LEU A 23 15.51 -3.19 16.38
CA LEU A 23 14.56 -4.31 16.31
C LEU A 23 15.14 -5.59 16.95
N ALA A 24 16.39 -5.93 16.64
CA ALA A 24 17.07 -7.08 17.23
C ALA A 24 17.34 -6.93 18.75
N MET A 25 17.48 -5.71 19.27
CA MET A 25 17.56 -5.46 20.71
C MET A 25 16.19 -5.52 21.39
N GLY A 26 15.14 -5.07 20.70
CA GLY A 26 13.75 -5.13 21.18
C GLY A 26 13.15 -6.54 21.18
N PHE A 27 13.67 -7.46 20.36
CA PHE A 27 13.20 -8.84 20.30
C PHE A 27 13.45 -9.58 21.63
N LYS A 28 12.36 -9.93 22.31
CA LYS A 28 12.36 -10.79 23.50
C LYS A 28 11.60 -12.06 23.14
N GLY A 29 12.30 -13.18 22.97
CA GLY A 29 11.70 -14.46 22.58
C GLY A 29 10.67 -15.04 23.56
N ASN A 30 10.37 -14.37 24.68
CA ASN A 30 9.44 -14.81 25.71
C ASN A 30 8.19 -13.92 25.73
N GLY A 31 7.07 -14.42 25.19
CA GLY A 31 5.75 -13.82 25.40
C GLY A 31 4.69 -14.27 24.39
N PRO A 32 3.38 -14.17 24.71
CA PRO A 32 2.29 -14.35 23.75
C PRO A 32 2.41 -13.46 22.50
N SER A 33 3.15 -12.34 22.61
CA SER A 33 3.43 -11.36 21.56
C SER A 33 4.82 -11.50 20.90
N GLY A 34 5.54 -12.60 21.13
CA GLY A 34 6.94 -12.75 20.65
C GLY A 34 7.09 -12.88 19.12
N HIS A 35 6.02 -13.17 18.38
CA HIS A 35 6.09 -13.41 16.94
C HIS A 35 6.01 -12.12 16.09
N GLU A 36 5.26 -11.10 16.52
CA GLU A 36 5.18 -9.84 15.78
C GLU A 36 6.53 -9.13 15.65
N PRO A 37 7.39 -9.05 16.70
CA PRO A 37 8.72 -8.48 16.55
C PRO A 37 9.61 -9.27 15.58
N ALA A 38 9.45 -10.60 15.48
CA ALA A 38 10.16 -11.39 14.48
C ALA A 38 9.65 -11.11 13.06
N THR A 39 8.33 -10.97 12.89
CA THR A 39 7.70 -10.57 11.63
C THR A 39 8.25 -9.22 11.17
N GLU A 40 8.31 -8.25 12.08
CA GLU A 40 8.87 -6.95 11.76
C GLU A 40 10.37 -7.02 11.42
N LEU A 41 11.16 -7.78 12.18
CA LEU A 41 12.58 -7.96 11.89
C LEU A 41 12.79 -8.54 10.49
N LEU A 42 12.03 -9.57 10.11
CA LEU A 42 12.07 -10.18 8.78
C LEU A 42 11.75 -9.17 7.67
N ILE A 43 10.68 -8.39 7.84
CA ILE A 43 10.25 -7.37 6.86
C ILE A 43 11.34 -6.31 6.68
N ASN A 44 11.82 -5.73 7.78
CA ASN A 44 12.79 -4.64 7.73
C ASN A 44 14.14 -5.11 7.17
N THR A 45 14.56 -6.34 7.47
CA THR A 45 15.79 -6.91 6.91
C THR A 45 15.66 -7.12 5.40
N GLY A 46 14.50 -7.58 4.90
CA GLY A 46 14.26 -7.70 3.47
C GLY A 46 14.20 -6.37 2.73
N GLU A 47 13.59 -5.33 3.32
CA GLU A 47 13.62 -3.97 2.76
C GLU A 47 15.06 -3.43 2.68
N PHE A 48 15.85 -3.61 3.76
CA PHE A 48 17.26 -3.22 3.79
C PHE A 48 18.07 -3.92 2.71
N GLU A 49 17.93 -5.25 2.58
CA GLU A 49 18.62 -6.01 1.54
C GLU A 49 18.21 -5.57 0.14
N ALA A 50 16.91 -5.38 -0.12
CA ALA A 50 16.42 -4.94 -1.42
C ALA A 50 17.00 -3.57 -1.81
N ALA A 51 16.91 -2.61 -0.90
CA ALA A 51 17.38 -1.24 -1.11
C ALA A 51 18.91 -1.17 -1.30
N LEU A 52 19.67 -1.92 -0.51
CA LEU A 52 21.12 -2.01 -0.63
C LEU A 52 21.53 -2.66 -1.95
N THR A 53 20.88 -3.76 -2.33
CA THR A 53 21.19 -4.45 -3.58
C THR A 53 20.83 -3.59 -4.79
N ASP A 54 19.71 -2.85 -4.74
CA ASP A 54 19.33 -1.93 -5.82
C ASP A 54 20.32 -0.80 -5.98
N PHE A 55 20.78 -0.26 -4.84
CA PHE A 55 21.78 0.80 -4.83
C PHE A 55 23.11 0.34 -5.45
N LEU A 56 23.60 -0.84 -5.05
CA LEU A 56 24.87 -1.35 -5.55
C LEU A 56 24.79 -1.78 -7.02
N PHE A 57 23.64 -2.30 -7.45
CA PHE A 57 23.47 -3.03 -8.70
C PHE A 57 22.22 -2.58 -9.49
N PRO A 58 22.18 -1.33 -9.95
CA PRO A 58 21.03 -0.78 -10.65
C PRO A 58 20.78 -1.48 -11.99
N GLU A 59 21.84 -1.80 -12.74
CA GLU A 59 21.73 -2.26 -14.13
C GLU A 59 21.85 -3.79 -14.32
N CYS A 60 22.58 -4.48 -13.45
CA CYS A 60 22.90 -5.91 -13.61
C CYS A 60 23.01 -6.60 -12.24
N ASP A 61 22.40 -7.77 -12.07
CA ASP A 61 22.49 -8.58 -10.85
C ASP A 61 23.78 -9.40 -10.83
N PHE A 62 24.51 -9.37 -9.72
CA PHE A 62 25.63 -10.27 -9.47
C PHE A 62 25.85 -10.52 -7.98
N ILE A 63 26.67 -11.52 -7.67
CA ILE A 63 26.97 -11.93 -6.28
C ILE A 63 28.32 -11.33 -5.87
N ASN A 64 28.38 -10.74 -4.67
CA ASN A 64 29.63 -10.33 -4.05
C ASN A 64 29.62 -10.64 -2.54
N ASN A 65 30.77 -10.48 -1.89
CA ASN A 65 30.91 -10.80 -0.47
C ASN A 65 29.93 -10.02 0.42
N LEU A 66 29.69 -8.73 0.13
CA LEU A 66 28.74 -7.92 0.90
C LEU A 66 27.32 -8.49 0.80
N LEU A 67 26.85 -8.83 -0.41
CA LEU A 67 25.52 -9.42 -0.59
C LEU A 67 25.39 -10.80 0.05
N CYS A 68 26.44 -11.62 0.06
CA CYS A 68 26.42 -12.88 0.79
C CYS A 68 26.19 -12.66 2.29
N ILE A 69 26.85 -11.65 2.89
CA ILE A 69 26.67 -11.30 4.32
C ILE A 69 25.26 -10.76 4.58
N VAL A 70 24.73 -9.94 3.67
CA VAL A 70 23.37 -9.41 3.79
C VAL A 70 22.34 -10.54 3.65
N ARG A 71 22.54 -11.48 2.73
CA ARG A 71 21.69 -12.66 2.60
C ARG A 71 21.74 -13.54 3.84
N GLU A 72 22.91 -13.73 4.44
CA GLU A 72 23.08 -14.43 5.72
C GLU A 72 22.26 -13.75 6.83
N LEU A 73 22.23 -12.41 6.86
CA LEU A 73 21.39 -11.64 7.80
C LEU A 73 19.91 -11.91 7.57
N SER A 74 19.45 -11.87 6.31
CA SER A 74 18.06 -12.14 5.94
C SER A 74 17.62 -13.56 6.28
N THR A 75 18.45 -14.56 6.00
CA THR A 75 18.16 -15.96 6.34
C THR A 75 18.12 -16.16 7.85
N ALA A 76 19.01 -15.52 8.62
CA ALA A 76 18.94 -15.53 10.09
C ALA A 76 17.62 -14.93 10.61
N ALA A 77 17.10 -13.85 9.98
CA ALA A 77 15.78 -13.32 10.30
C ALA A 77 14.66 -14.32 10.00
N GLY A 78 14.75 -15.06 8.89
CA GLY A 78 13.84 -16.15 8.55
C GLY A 78 13.81 -17.27 9.61
N HIS A 79 14.97 -17.64 10.15
CA HIS A 79 15.05 -18.60 11.24
C HIS A 79 14.45 -18.08 12.55
N ILE A 80 14.75 -16.83 12.92
CA ILE A 80 14.11 -16.17 14.09
C ILE A 80 12.59 -16.20 13.94
N PHE A 81 12.08 -15.90 12.75
CA PHE A 81 10.66 -15.97 12.44
C PHE A 81 10.09 -17.38 12.68
N ILE A 82 10.65 -18.42 12.06
CA ILE A 82 10.19 -19.81 12.18
C ILE A 82 10.16 -20.25 13.64
N HIS A 83 11.24 -20.00 14.38
CA HIS A 83 11.32 -20.45 15.77
C HIS A 83 10.45 -19.64 16.73
N SER A 84 10.24 -18.35 16.45
CA SER A 84 9.28 -17.53 17.22
C SER A 84 7.84 -18.02 17.03
N LEU A 85 7.45 -18.39 15.80
CA LEU A 85 6.13 -18.98 15.50
C LEU A 85 5.91 -20.28 16.28
N ASN A 86 6.94 -21.12 16.33
CA ASN A 86 6.92 -22.39 17.06
C ASN A 86 7.16 -22.25 18.58
N LYS A 87 7.27 -21.01 19.10
CA LYS A 87 7.58 -20.72 20.52
C LYS A 87 8.87 -21.41 21.01
N ASN A 88 9.82 -21.64 20.11
CA ASN A 88 11.12 -22.26 20.42
C ASN A 88 12.16 -21.18 20.77
N VAL A 89 12.09 -20.72 22.02
CA VAL A 89 12.91 -19.63 22.56
C VAL A 89 14.43 -19.89 22.45
N PRO A 90 14.95 -21.09 22.78
CA PRO A 90 16.38 -21.35 22.65
C PRO A 90 16.91 -21.18 21.22
N LEU A 91 16.19 -21.71 20.22
CA LEU A 91 16.61 -21.58 18.82
C LEU A 91 16.41 -20.16 18.29
N SER A 92 15.31 -19.48 18.65
CA SER A 92 15.16 -18.07 18.25
C SER A 92 16.28 -17.18 18.81
N ASN A 93 16.72 -17.42 20.05
CA ASN A 93 17.82 -16.67 20.66
C ASN A 93 19.18 -17.00 20.03
N ARG A 94 19.40 -18.26 19.64
CA ARG A 94 20.62 -18.66 18.90
C ARG A 94 20.71 -17.91 17.58
N TRP A 95 19.63 -17.89 16.80
CA TRP A 95 19.61 -17.16 15.53
C TRP A 95 19.64 -15.65 15.70
N LEU A 96 19.08 -15.11 16.78
CA LEU A 96 19.26 -13.71 17.14
C LEU A 96 20.73 -13.34 17.41
N TYR A 97 21.47 -14.24 18.07
CA TYR A 97 22.91 -14.06 18.26
C TYR A 97 23.64 -14.04 16.91
N THR A 98 23.38 -15.01 16.04
CA THR A 98 23.92 -15.04 14.67
C THR A 98 23.57 -13.76 13.90
N PHE A 99 22.31 -13.31 13.94
CA PHE A 99 21.87 -12.07 13.31
C PHE A 99 22.70 -10.86 13.79
N LYS A 100 22.94 -10.75 15.10
CA LYS A 100 23.74 -9.65 15.68
C LYS A 100 25.22 -9.72 15.27
N GLU A 101 25.80 -10.91 15.17
CA GLU A 101 27.17 -11.08 14.66
C GLU A 101 27.30 -10.67 13.19
N VAL A 102 26.35 -11.09 12.36
CA VAL A 102 26.30 -10.72 10.93
C VAL A 102 26.10 -9.21 10.77
N LEU A 103 25.18 -8.62 11.54
CA LEU A 103 24.95 -7.18 11.55
C LEU A 103 26.23 -6.40 11.93
N SER A 104 27.00 -6.92 12.89
CA SER A 104 28.28 -6.34 13.30
C SER A 104 29.36 -6.43 12.22
N ARG A 105 29.32 -7.46 11.36
CA ARG A 105 30.16 -7.55 10.16
C ARG A 105 29.76 -6.50 9.12
N LEU A 106 28.47 -6.30 8.89
CA LEU A 106 27.97 -5.29 7.94
C LEU A 106 28.38 -3.86 8.33
N LYS A 107 28.37 -3.54 9.62
CA LYS A 107 28.84 -2.24 10.14
C LYS A 107 30.29 -1.88 9.75
N LYS A 108 31.11 -2.85 9.34
CA LYS A 108 32.49 -2.63 8.89
C LYS A 108 32.59 -2.15 7.44
N PHE A 109 31.51 -2.25 6.66
CA PHE A 109 31.48 -1.77 5.28
C PHE A 109 31.11 -0.29 5.25
N ASN A 110 31.71 0.43 4.30
CA ASN A 110 31.36 1.82 4.03
C ASN A 110 30.57 1.87 2.72
N VAL A 111 29.28 2.16 2.81
CA VAL A 111 28.37 2.29 1.66
C VAL A 111 27.89 3.74 1.59
N SER A 112 27.72 4.23 0.35
CA SER A 112 27.20 5.57 0.04
C SER A 112 25.94 5.92 0.85
N PRO A 113 25.70 7.20 1.17
CA PRO A 113 24.83 7.54 2.29
C PRO A 113 23.33 7.46 2.00
N SER A 114 22.83 7.09 0.83
CA SER A 114 21.37 7.08 0.60
C SER A 114 20.89 5.84 -0.15
N LEU A 115 20.09 5.04 0.56
CA LEU A 115 19.34 3.90 0.04
C LEU A 115 17.88 4.32 -0.15
N THR A 116 17.22 3.76 -1.17
CA THR A 116 15.81 4.01 -1.44
C THR A 116 14.98 2.78 -1.09
N TYR A 117 14.15 2.90 -0.06
CA TYR A 117 13.24 1.87 0.41
C TYR A 117 11.91 2.04 -0.31
N SER A 118 11.36 0.95 -0.82
CA SER A 118 10.02 0.93 -1.41
C SER A 118 9.07 0.29 -0.41
N LEU A 119 7.86 0.84 -0.28
CA LEU A 119 6.83 0.27 0.58
C LEU A 119 6.47 -1.16 0.15
N PRO A 120 6.62 -2.20 1.01
CA PRO A 120 6.18 -3.55 0.70
C PRO A 120 4.65 -3.65 0.82
N GLU A 121 3.96 -3.42 -0.30
CA GLU A 121 2.49 -3.33 -0.37
C GLU A 121 1.76 -4.57 0.18
N GLY A 122 2.24 -5.80 -0.10
CA GLY A 122 1.69 -7.03 0.47
C GLY A 122 1.61 -7.05 1.99
N TYR A 123 2.66 -6.56 2.66
CA TYR A 123 2.69 -6.45 4.11
C TYR A 123 1.86 -5.28 4.62
N ALA A 124 1.77 -4.19 3.87
CA ALA A 124 1.07 -2.98 4.28
C ALA A 124 -0.45 -3.03 4.03
N PHE A 125 -0.90 -3.65 2.93
CA PHE A 125 -2.27 -3.52 2.42
C PHE A 125 -2.96 -4.85 2.14
N TYR A 126 -2.27 -5.85 1.60
CA TYR A 126 -2.94 -7.02 1.02
C TYR A 126 -3.03 -8.24 1.94
N SER A 127 -2.67 -8.11 3.22
CA SER A 127 -2.71 -9.22 4.17
C SER A 127 -1.84 -10.40 3.72
N LEU A 128 -0.65 -10.14 3.17
CA LEU A 128 0.31 -11.17 2.80
C LEU A 128 1.12 -11.58 4.03
N TYR A 129 0.89 -12.78 4.55
CA TYR A 129 1.57 -13.29 5.73
C TYR A 129 2.76 -14.18 5.34
N PRO A 130 3.96 -13.96 5.90
CA PRO A 130 5.10 -14.84 5.63
C PRO A 130 4.82 -16.33 5.98
N GLU A 131 3.93 -16.60 6.94
CA GLU A 131 3.46 -17.94 7.29
C GLU A 131 2.82 -18.68 6.11
N MET A 132 2.20 -17.97 5.16
CA MET A 132 1.64 -18.57 3.94
C MET A 132 2.73 -19.27 3.13
N TYR A 133 3.94 -18.71 3.10
CA TYR A 133 5.08 -19.28 2.38
C TYR A 133 5.67 -20.49 3.13
N LEU A 134 5.65 -20.50 4.47
CA LEU A 134 6.02 -21.69 5.23
C LEU A 134 5.10 -22.88 4.90
N ARG A 135 3.79 -22.64 4.80
CA ARG A 135 2.81 -23.65 4.37
C ARG A 135 3.01 -24.08 2.91
N SER A 136 3.34 -23.15 2.02
CA SER A 136 3.66 -23.47 0.62
C SER A 136 4.90 -24.37 0.52
N VAL A 137 5.94 -24.11 1.33
CA VAL A 137 7.12 -24.97 1.39
C VAL A 137 6.78 -26.36 1.92
N GLU A 138 5.91 -26.49 2.93
CA GLU A 138 5.45 -27.79 3.41
C GLU A 138 4.69 -28.59 2.34
N LYS A 139 3.87 -27.92 1.51
CA LYS A 139 3.21 -28.54 0.36
C LYS A 139 4.24 -29.01 -0.68
N PHE A 140 5.22 -28.17 -0.99
CA PHE A 140 6.31 -28.50 -1.94
C PHE A 140 7.17 -29.68 -1.46
N CYS A 141 7.64 -29.67 -0.21
CA CYS A 141 8.51 -30.72 0.31
C CYS A 141 7.80 -32.08 0.40
N ARG A 142 6.51 -32.11 0.75
CA ARG A 142 5.70 -33.35 0.76
C ARG A 142 5.58 -33.98 -0.62
N GLU A 143 5.64 -33.16 -1.66
CA GLU A 143 5.51 -33.65 -3.02
C GLU A 143 6.86 -34.06 -3.62
N PHE A 144 7.87 -33.22 -3.49
CA PHE A 144 9.13 -33.38 -4.24
C PHE A 144 10.30 -33.97 -3.46
N HIS A 145 10.30 -33.92 -2.12
CA HIS A 145 11.40 -34.39 -1.27
C HIS A 145 12.79 -33.94 -1.77
N PRO A 146 13.01 -32.63 -1.96
CA PRO A 146 14.21 -32.13 -2.62
C PRO A 146 15.47 -32.34 -1.77
N THR A 147 16.60 -32.59 -2.43
CA THR A 147 17.93 -32.67 -1.79
C THR A 147 18.77 -31.42 -2.02
N GLU A 148 18.42 -30.61 -3.02
CA GLU A 148 19.10 -29.38 -3.39
C GLU A 148 18.07 -28.38 -3.95
N VAL A 149 18.13 -27.13 -3.50
CA VAL A 149 17.29 -26.04 -4.00
C VAL A 149 18.07 -24.74 -4.16
N THR A 150 17.71 -23.98 -5.18
CA THR A 150 18.11 -22.59 -5.38
C THR A 150 16.89 -21.69 -5.21
N VAL A 151 16.86 -20.88 -4.15
CA VAL A 151 15.76 -19.97 -3.84
C VAL A 151 16.08 -18.58 -4.39
N ILE A 152 15.22 -18.08 -5.26
CA ILE A 152 15.39 -16.80 -5.95
C ILE A 152 14.28 -15.85 -5.53
N GLY A 153 14.63 -14.85 -4.73
CA GLY A 153 13.72 -13.76 -4.41
C GLY A 153 13.65 -12.72 -5.52
N ILE A 154 12.46 -12.34 -5.96
CA ILE A 154 12.30 -11.15 -6.79
C ILE A 154 12.37 -9.93 -5.86
N ARG A 155 13.32 -9.01 -6.14
CA ARG A 155 13.60 -7.90 -5.23
C ARG A 155 12.34 -7.04 -5.02
N SER A 156 11.92 -6.97 -3.76
CA SER A 156 10.80 -6.21 -3.16
C SER A 156 10.40 -7.06 -1.94
N ILE A 157 9.17 -7.55 -1.87
CA ILE A 157 8.73 -8.49 -0.85
C ILE A 157 9.43 -9.85 -1.00
N GLY A 158 9.62 -10.32 -2.25
CA GLY A 158 10.34 -11.56 -2.54
C GLY A 158 11.72 -11.66 -1.90
N THR A 159 12.39 -10.54 -1.57
CA THR A 159 13.63 -10.52 -0.80
C THR A 159 13.46 -11.18 0.58
N SER A 160 12.57 -10.65 1.42
CA SER A 160 12.28 -11.21 2.75
C SER A 160 11.71 -12.63 2.68
N LEU A 161 10.79 -12.89 1.75
CA LEU A 161 10.13 -14.18 1.63
C LEU A 161 11.07 -15.28 1.13
N SER A 162 11.96 -14.97 0.18
CA SER A 162 12.97 -15.94 -0.27
C SER A 162 13.92 -16.34 0.85
N ALA A 163 14.28 -15.41 1.73
CA ALA A 163 15.08 -15.72 2.92
C ALA A 163 14.32 -16.62 3.91
N LEU A 164 13.02 -16.37 4.13
CA LEU A 164 12.17 -17.23 4.94
C LEU A 164 12.01 -18.64 4.33
N VAL A 165 11.79 -18.73 3.02
CA VAL A 165 11.73 -20.00 2.28
C VAL A 165 13.06 -20.74 2.42
N SER A 166 14.19 -20.04 2.28
CA SER A 166 15.53 -20.63 2.44
C SER A 166 15.72 -21.21 3.85
N ALA A 167 15.39 -20.43 4.89
CA ALA A 167 15.44 -20.89 6.27
C ALA A 167 14.54 -22.10 6.51
N ARG A 168 13.31 -22.12 5.94
CA ARG A 168 12.40 -23.27 6.07
C ARG A 168 12.96 -24.51 5.39
N MET A 169 13.59 -24.39 4.22
CA MET A 169 14.23 -25.50 3.53
C MET A 169 15.38 -26.08 4.36
N GLU A 170 16.21 -25.22 4.97
CA GLU A 170 17.28 -25.64 5.89
C GLU A 170 16.76 -26.40 7.11
N GLU A 171 15.57 -26.06 7.62
CA GLU A 171 14.92 -26.75 8.74
C GLU A 171 14.24 -28.07 8.36
N THR A 172 13.99 -28.33 7.06
CA THR A 172 13.26 -29.54 6.61
C THR A 172 14.12 -30.81 6.52
N GLY A 173 15.44 -30.71 6.60
CA GLY A 173 16.36 -31.85 6.54
C GLY A 173 17.67 -31.52 5.81
N PRO A 174 18.43 -32.54 5.33
CA PRO A 174 19.72 -32.35 4.66
C PRO A 174 19.54 -31.84 3.21
N VAL A 175 18.96 -30.66 3.06
CA VAL A 175 18.78 -29.97 1.78
C VAL A 175 19.93 -28.98 1.60
N ALA A 176 20.64 -29.07 0.48
CA ALA A 176 21.58 -28.01 0.09
C ALA A 176 20.78 -26.80 -0.40
N VAL A 177 20.91 -25.66 0.29
CA VAL A 177 20.16 -24.44 -0.01
C VAL A 177 21.08 -23.34 -0.52
N HIS A 178 20.79 -22.85 -1.72
CA HIS A 178 21.40 -21.65 -2.30
C HIS A 178 20.34 -20.55 -2.37
N SER A 179 20.71 -19.30 -2.09
CA SER A 179 19.75 -18.19 -2.05
C SER A 179 20.37 -16.90 -2.56
N PHE A 180 19.64 -16.20 -3.42
CA PHE A 180 19.96 -14.85 -3.87
C PHE A 180 18.69 -14.14 -4.32
N THR A 181 18.81 -12.88 -4.72
CA THR A 181 17.70 -12.11 -5.28
C THR A 181 18.05 -11.49 -6.62
N VAL A 182 17.02 -11.24 -7.44
CA VAL A 182 17.13 -10.66 -8.78
C VAL A 182 16.14 -9.53 -8.97
N ARG A 183 16.43 -8.59 -9.88
CA ARG A 183 15.53 -7.48 -10.24
C ARG A 183 15.08 -7.63 -11.70
N PRO A 184 13.79 -7.92 -11.94
CA PRO A 184 13.17 -7.69 -13.23
C PRO A 184 13.29 -6.22 -13.64
N ARG A 185 13.93 -5.94 -14.78
CA ARG A 185 14.19 -4.61 -15.34
C ARG A 185 13.47 -4.41 -16.68
N GLY A 186 13.34 -3.16 -17.12
CA GLY A 186 12.69 -2.81 -18.39
C GLY A 186 11.20 -2.46 -18.24
N PHE A 187 10.51 -2.39 -19.37
CA PHE A 187 9.12 -1.96 -19.42
C PHE A 187 8.20 -2.93 -18.63
N TYR A 188 7.16 -2.39 -17.98
CA TYR A 188 6.33 -3.14 -17.03
C TYR A 188 5.69 -4.42 -17.65
N PHE A 189 5.46 -4.43 -18.96
CA PHE A 189 4.88 -5.56 -19.70
C PHE A 189 5.90 -6.41 -20.50
N ASP A 190 7.19 -6.09 -20.42
CA ASP A 190 8.29 -6.86 -21.04
C ASP A 190 9.54 -6.80 -20.16
N ARG A 191 9.41 -7.25 -18.91
CA ARG A 191 10.53 -7.25 -17.97
C ARG A 191 11.55 -8.34 -18.32
N LYS A 192 12.82 -8.09 -18.02
CA LYS A 192 13.94 -9.01 -18.25
C LYS A 192 14.88 -9.05 -17.05
N ILE A 193 15.52 -10.20 -16.86
CA ILE A 193 16.61 -10.36 -15.88
C ILE A 193 17.94 -10.18 -16.59
N VAL A 194 18.80 -9.36 -16.00
CA VAL A 194 20.17 -9.13 -16.45
C VAL A 194 21.08 -9.64 -15.33
N LEU A 195 21.80 -10.72 -15.61
CA LEU A 195 22.76 -11.34 -14.70
C LEU A 195 24.17 -11.14 -15.26
N ASP A 196 25.17 -11.07 -14.39
CA ASP A 196 26.56 -11.11 -14.82
C ASP A 196 27.00 -12.56 -15.15
N THR A 197 28.11 -12.68 -15.89
CA THR A 197 28.62 -13.98 -16.33
C THR A 197 28.94 -14.90 -15.16
N PHE A 198 29.46 -14.37 -14.04
CA PHE A 198 29.77 -15.20 -12.88
C PHE A 198 28.51 -15.83 -12.29
N MET A 199 27.45 -15.03 -12.09
CA MET A 199 26.19 -15.52 -11.57
C MET A 199 25.50 -16.51 -12.52
N GLU A 200 25.58 -16.30 -13.84
CA GLU A 200 25.11 -17.29 -14.82
C GLU A 200 25.83 -18.64 -14.69
N GLU A 201 27.15 -18.62 -14.54
CA GLU A 201 27.95 -19.84 -14.36
C GLU A 201 27.68 -20.52 -13.02
N GLU A 202 27.50 -19.75 -11.94
CA GLU A 202 27.05 -20.29 -10.65
C GLU A 202 25.69 -20.98 -10.81
N LEU A 203 24.73 -20.36 -11.51
CA LEU A 203 23.42 -20.95 -11.69
C LEU A 203 23.45 -22.27 -12.46
N LYS A 204 24.33 -22.42 -13.44
CA LYS A 204 24.48 -23.67 -14.20
C LYS A 204 25.01 -24.82 -13.34
N LYS A 205 25.74 -24.53 -12.26
CA LYS A 205 26.29 -25.58 -11.36
C LYS A 205 25.19 -26.30 -10.58
N PHE A 206 24.07 -25.65 -10.31
CA PHE A 206 22.95 -26.17 -9.51
C PHE A 206 21.88 -26.89 -10.36
N ASN A 207 22.25 -27.46 -11.51
CA ASN A 207 21.29 -28.04 -12.46
C ASN A 207 20.57 -29.32 -11.98
N LYS A 208 20.97 -29.87 -10.82
CA LYS A 208 20.38 -31.09 -10.26
C LYS A 208 19.16 -30.79 -9.38
N GLY A 209 19.19 -29.70 -8.60
CA GLY A 209 18.10 -29.26 -7.73
C GLY A 209 16.93 -28.53 -8.39
N PHE A 210 16.01 -28.06 -7.54
CA PHE A 210 14.88 -27.21 -7.95
C PHE A 210 15.20 -25.72 -7.80
N TYR A 211 14.59 -24.89 -8.64
CA TYR A 211 14.69 -23.43 -8.58
C TYR A 211 13.36 -22.87 -8.11
N LEU A 212 13.34 -22.28 -6.91
CA LEU A 212 12.14 -21.73 -6.29
C LEU A 212 12.13 -20.22 -6.49
N ILE A 213 11.24 -19.71 -7.35
CA ILE A 213 11.07 -18.28 -7.57
C ILE A 213 10.02 -17.76 -6.60
N VAL A 214 10.40 -16.81 -5.74
CA VAL A 214 9.60 -16.33 -4.61
C VAL A 214 9.33 -14.84 -4.74
N ASP A 215 8.06 -14.46 -4.71
CA ASP A 215 7.62 -13.08 -4.65
C ASP A 215 6.17 -12.98 -4.16
N GLU A 216 5.75 -11.76 -3.83
CA GLU A 216 4.34 -11.43 -3.57
C GLU A 216 3.44 -11.63 -4.80
N GLY A 217 3.97 -11.31 -5.99
CA GLY A 217 3.21 -11.30 -7.23
C GLY A 217 2.56 -12.65 -7.59
N PRO A 218 1.94 -12.76 -8.77
CA PRO A 218 2.12 -11.91 -9.94
C PRO A 218 1.28 -10.63 -9.91
N GLY A 219 1.82 -9.55 -10.48
CA GLY A 219 1.00 -8.38 -10.86
C GLY A 219 0.27 -8.59 -12.18
N LEU A 220 -0.45 -7.57 -12.67
CA LEU A 220 -1.30 -7.62 -13.89
C LEU A 220 -0.63 -8.20 -15.15
N SER A 221 0.69 -8.08 -15.27
CA SER A 221 1.43 -8.53 -16.45
C SER A 221 2.01 -9.94 -16.35
N GLY A 222 2.18 -10.47 -15.13
CA GLY A 222 2.92 -11.73 -14.87
C GLY A 222 4.43 -11.68 -15.13
N THR A 223 4.95 -10.58 -15.68
CA THR A 223 6.30 -10.55 -16.28
C THR A 223 7.45 -10.66 -15.29
N SER A 224 7.24 -10.27 -14.02
CA SER A 224 8.27 -10.37 -12.98
C SER A 224 8.74 -11.82 -12.81
N PHE A 225 7.81 -12.75 -12.56
CA PHE A 225 8.11 -14.18 -12.43
C PHE A 225 8.60 -14.79 -13.74
N THR A 226 7.88 -14.56 -14.83
CA THR A 226 8.19 -15.23 -16.10
C THR A 226 9.54 -14.80 -16.64
N SER A 227 9.98 -13.55 -16.41
CA SER A 227 11.32 -13.11 -16.79
C SER A 227 12.45 -13.88 -16.11
N VAL A 228 12.26 -14.30 -14.85
CA VAL A 228 13.22 -15.14 -14.11
C VAL A 228 13.22 -16.56 -14.67
N ALA A 229 12.03 -17.13 -14.86
CA ALA A 229 11.87 -18.47 -15.42
C ALA A 229 12.49 -18.59 -16.83
N GLU A 230 12.25 -17.60 -17.68
CA GLU A 230 12.84 -17.53 -19.02
C GLU A 230 14.36 -17.44 -18.97
N LYS A 231 14.91 -16.66 -18.04
CA LYS A 231 16.36 -16.58 -17.87
C LYS A 231 16.95 -17.93 -17.48
N LEU A 232 16.34 -18.63 -16.53
CA LEU A 232 16.78 -19.98 -16.11
C LEU A 232 16.65 -21.01 -17.24
N THR A 233 15.56 -20.97 -17.99
CA THR A 233 15.34 -21.84 -19.16
C THR A 233 16.41 -21.57 -20.22
N GLY A 234 16.75 -20.31 -20.48
CA GLY A 234 17.83 -19.91 -21.38
C GLY A 234 19.22 -20.37 -20.92
N LEU A 235 19.41 -20.64 -19.63
CA LEU A 235 20.64 -21.24 -19.07
C LEU A 235 20.63 -22.78 -19.12
N GLY A 236 19.57 -23.40 -19.65
CA GLY A 236 19.43 -24.85 -19.80
C GLY A 236 18.76 -25.55 -18.61
N ILE A 237 18.15 -24.80 -17.69
CA ILE A 237 17.35 -25.38 -16.60
C ILE A 237 15.98 -25.77 -17.14
N SER A 238 15.55 -27.00 -16.87
CA SER A 238 14.29 -27.51 -17.39
C SER A 238 13.07 -26.93 -16.66
N ASP A 239 11.98 -26.69 -17.39
CA ASP A 239 10.77 -26.02 -16.89
C ASP A 239 10.16 -26.71 -15.65
N GLU A 240 10.23 -28.04 -15.56
CA GLU A 240 9.72 -28.82 -14.43
C GLU A 240 10.52 -28.65 -13.14
N LYS A 241 11.75 -28.14 -13.23
CA LYS A 241 12.59 -27.81 -12.07
C LYS A 241 12.38 -26.38 -11.59
N ILE A 242 11.70 -25.55 -12.36
CA ILE A 242 11.41 -24.16 -12.02
C ILE A 242 10.02 -24.09 -11.39
N ILE A 243 9.97 -23.72 -10.11
CA ILE A 243 8.78 -23.73 -9.28
C ILE A 243 8.46 -22.31 -8.81
N PHE A 244 7.21 -21.91 -8.92
CA PHE A 244 6.75 -20.59 -8.47
C PHE A 244 6.14 -20.66 -7.08
N PHE A 245 6.51 -19.68 -6.25
CA PHE A 245 5.91 -19.38 -4.96
C PHE A 245 5.32 -17.97 -5.02
N PRO A 246 4.14 -17.79 -5.65
CA PRO A 246 3.43 -16.52 -5.65
C PRO A 246 2.63 -16.31 -4.36
N GLY A 247 2.22 -15.07 -4.10
CA GLY A 247 1.41 -14.73 -2.92
C GLY A 247 -0.04 -15.23 -3.00
N HIS A 248 -0.51 -15.53 -4.21
CA HIS A 248 -1.84 -16.08 -4.48
C HIS A 248 -1.79 -16.97 -5.73
N ARG A 249 -2.75 -17.88 -5.84
CA ARG A 249 -2.84 -18.75 -7.02
C ARG A 249 -3.30 -17.95 -8.25
N ASN A 250 -2.65 -18.15 -9.39
CA ASN A 250 -3.02 -17.50 -10.65
C ASN A 250 -2.92 -18.50 -11.82
N ASP A 251 -3.91 -18.57 -12.70
CA ASP A 251 -3.88 -19.45 -13.87
C ASP A 251 -3.07 -18.86 -15.05
N GLY A 252 -2.75 -17.57 -14.98
CA GLY A 252 -2.03 -16.81 -15.98
C GLY A 252 -2.88 -16.36 -17.16
N ASP A 253 -4.18 -16.68 -17.22
CA ASP A 253 -5.03 -16.36 -18.37
C ASP A 253 -5.33 -14.86 -18.49
N SER A 254 -5.43 -14.18 -17.35
CA SER A 254 -5.76 -12.76 -17.28
C SER A 254 -4.54 -11.84 -17.44
N PHE A 255 -3.33 -12.36 -17.64
CA PHE A 255 -2.16 -11.49 -17.80
C PHE A 255 -2.25 -10.68 -19.08
N VAL A 256 -1.84 -9.41 -19.01
CA VAL A 256 -1.78 -8.53 -20.19
C VAL A 256 -0.75 -9.03 -21.21
N SER A 257 0.38 -9.57 -20.75
CA SER A 257 1.47 -10.06 -21.61
C SER A 257 1.22 -11.47 -22.11
N GLU A 258 1.10 -11.65 -23.43
CA GLU A 258 0.92 -12.97 -24.06
C GLU A 258 2.08 -13.93 -23.79
N LYS A 259 3.30 -13.39 -23.80
CA LYS A 259 4.52 -14.13 -23.44
C LYS A 259 4.45 -14.65 -22.01
N ALA A 260 4.00 -13.82 -21.07
CA ALA A 260 3.83 -14.25 -19.69
C ALA A 260 2.78 -15.37 -19.56
N ARG A 261 1.66 -15.29 -20.30
CA ARG A 261 0.63 -16.34 -20.31
C ARG A 261 1.21 -17.71 -20.70
N SER A 262 2.07 -17.74 -21.72
CA SER A 262 2.63 -19.00 -22.22
C SER A 262 3.69 -19.59 -21.29
N VAL A 263 4.57 -18.75 -20.72
CA VAL A 263 5.61 -19.20 -19.78
C VAL A 263 4.98 -19.64 -18.46
N TRP A 264 4.05 -18.87 -17.91
CA TRP A 264 3.47 -19.12 -16.60
C TRP A 264 2.86 -20.52 -16.47
N LYS A 265 2.16 -20.98 -17.52
CA LYS A 265 1.49 -22.30 -17.55
C LYS A 265 2.44 -23.49 -17.56
N LYS A 266 3.73 -23.28 -17.83
CA LYS A 266 4.74 -24.35 -17.83
C LYS A 266 5.21 -24.72 -16.43
N HIS A 267 5.04 -23.82 -15.46
CA HIS A 267 5.62 -23.94 -14.14
C HIS A 267 4.58 -24.29 -13.10
N ARG A 268 5.00 -25.12 -12.15
CA ARG A 268 4.16 -25.48 -11.02
C ARG A 268 4.17 -24.37 -9.98
N GLN A 269 3.06 -24.20 -9.29
CA GLN A 269 2.87 -23.20 -8.25
C GLN A 269 2.59 -23.85 -6.90
N PHE A 270 3.20 -23.32 -5.84
CA PHE A 270 2.85 -23.64 -4.47
C PHE A 270 2.40 -22.38 -3.75
N THR A 271 1.12 -22.37 -3.36
CA THR A 271 0.48 -21.27 -2.65
C THR A 271 -0.29 -21.80 -1.45
N SER A 272 -0.57 -20.90 -0.51
CA SER A 272 -1.44 -21.16 0.63
C SER A 272 -2.30 -19.94 0.87
N GLU A 273 -3.51 -20.16 1.34
CA GLU A 273 -4.47 -19.08 1.58
C GLU A 273 -4.30 -18.48 2.99
N PHE A 274 -4.79 -17.25 3.16
CA PHE A 274 -4.75 -16.52 4.44
C PHE A 274 -5.42 -17.33 5.57
N GLU A 275 -6.56 -17.93 5.29
CA GLU A 275 -7.37 -18.69 6.25
C GLU A 275 -6.68 -19.99 6.71
N GLU A 276 -5.65 -20.46 6.00
CA GLU A 276 -4.83 -21.61 6.42
C GLU A 276 -3.83 -21.26 7.53
N VAL A 277 -3.52 -19.97 7.71
CA VAL A 277 -2.46 -19.51 8.62
C VAL A 277 -2.95 -18.57 9.71
N ILE A 278 -3.95 -17.73 9.43
CA ILE A 278 -4.49 -16.78 10.40
C ILE A 278 -5.93 -17.14 10.75
N SER A 279 -6.19 -17.25 12.06
CA SER A 279 -7.55 -17.36 12.60
C SER A 279 -7.96 -16.04 13.26
N VAL A 280 -8.71 -15.22 12.54
CA VAL A 280 -9.10 -13.87 12.99
C VAL A 280 -9.88 -13.90 14.30
N LYS A 281 -10.73 -14.90 14.52
CA LYS A 281 -11.50 -15.05 15.77
C LYS A 281 -10.62 -15.27 17.00
N ASN A 282 -9.40 -15.76 16.81
CA ASN A 282 -8.45 -16.02 17.90
C ASN A 282 -7.53 -14.82 18.19
N LEU A 283 -7.57 -13.74 17.40
CA LEU A 283 -6.71 -12.57 17.61
C LEU A 283 -7.10 -11.80 18.87
N PHE A 284 -8.40 -11.69 19.17
CA PHE A 284 -8.90 -10.91 20.30
C PHE A 284 -9.84 -11.74 21.19
N PRO A 285 -9.35 -12.79 21.87
CA PRO A 285 -10.19 -13.74 22.61
C PRO A 285 -11.00 -13.11 23.77
N GLY A 286 -10.57 -11.94 24.26
CA GLY A 286 -11.31 -11.17 25.28
C GLY A 286 -12.51 -10.39 24.73
N PHE A 287 -12.56 -10.15 23.42
CA PHE A 287 -13.58 -9.33 22.75
C PHE A 287 -14.45 -10.14 21.79
N ILE A 288 -13.88 -11.17 21.17
CA ILE A 288 -14.45 -11.87 20.03
C ILE A 288 -14.60 -13.35 20.36
N LYS A 289 -15.77 -13.90 20.05
CA LYS A 289 -16.02 -15.34 20.06
C LYS A 289 -16.08 -15.91 18.65
N GLU A 290 -16.82 -15.22 17.79
CA GLU A 290 -17.01 -15.56 16.38
C GLU A 290 -17.03 -14.28 15.55
N VAL A 291 -16.66 -14.42 14.27
CA VAL A 291 -16.57 -13.31 13.32
C VAL A 291 -17.33 -13.61 12.04
N LYS A 292 -17.84 -12.55 11.41
CA LYS A 292 -18.40 -12.55 10.07
C LYS A 292 -17.48 -11.76 9.16
N ASP A 293 -17.12 -12.32 8.00
CA ASP A 293 -16.42 -11.57 6.95
C ASP A 293 -17.35 -10.50 6.35
N VAL A 294 -16.90 -9.26 6.36
CA VAL A 294 -17.59 -8.09 5.79
C VAL A 294 -16.68 -7.32 4.81
N SER A 295 -15.62 -7.96 4.34
CA SER A 295 -14.67 -7.45 3.34
C SER A 295 -15.33 -7.21 1.98
N ALA A 296 -14.59 -6.66 1.03
CA ALA A 296 -15.01 -6.60 -0.38
C ALA A 296 -16.38 -5.92 -0.62
N GLY A 297 -16.79 -5.00 0.25
CA GLY A 297 -18.07 -4.31 0.16
C GLY A 297 -19.26 -5.02 0.82
N MET A 298 -19.07 -6.20 1.43
CA MET A 298 -20.11 -6.93 2.17
C MET A 298 -20.57 -6.20 3.45
N TRP A 299 -19.77 -5.25 3.94
CA TRP A 299 -20.17 -4.34 5.01
C TRP A 299 -21.42 -3.51 4.67
N ARG A 300 -21.72 -3.32 3.38
CA ARG A 300 -22.91 -2.57 2.94
C ARG A 300 -24.21 -3.28 3.34
N ASP A 301 -24.22 -4.60 3.35
CA ASP A 301 -25.37 -5.41 3.80
C ASP A 301 -25.65 -5.26 5.30
N VAL A 302 -24.66 -4.81 6.07
CA VAL A 302 -24.81 -4.52 7.50
C VAL A 302 -25.36 -3.11 7.73
N LEU A 303 -24.83 -2.12 6.99
CA LEU A 303 -25.12 -0.70 7.23
C LEU A 303 -26.31 -0.15 6.44
N PHE A 304 -26.71 -0.77 5.33
CA PHE A 304 -27.76 -0.28 4.46
C PHE A 304 -28.89 -1.30 4.33
N LYS A 305 -30.12 -0.85 4.58
CA LYS A 305 -31.33 -1.67 4.41
C LYS A 305 -31.75 -1.83 2.95
N ASN A 306 -31.39 -0.85 2.11
CA ASN A 306 -31.78 -0.79 0.71
C ASN A 306 -30.55 -0.89 -0.18
N HIS A 307 -30.51 -1.86 -1.10
CA HIS A 307 -29.39 -2.10 -2.00
C HIS A 307 -29.18 -0.95 -3.02
N GLU A 308 -30.24 -0.18 -3.30
CA GLU A 308 -30.13 1.02 -4.15
C GLU A 308 -29.31 2.13 -3.48
N GLU A 309 -29.25 2.16 -2.14
CA GLU A 309 -28.45 3.12 -1.37
C GLU A 309 -26.97 2.72 -1.25
N PHE A 310 -26.59 1.52 -1.73
CA PHE A 310 -25.22 1.05 -1.58
C PHE A 310 -24.24 1.97 -2.31
N PRO A 311 -23.23 2.53 -1.61
CA PRO A 311 -22.14 3.22 -2.28
C PRO A 311 -21.39 2.23 -3.18
N PRO A 312 -20.89 2.65 -4.35
CA PRO A 312 -20.15 1.76 -5.22
C PRO A 312 -18.85 1.30 -4.57
N VAL A 313 -18.50 0.03 -4.75
CA VAL A 313 -17.30 -0.59 -4.20
C VAL A 313 -16.59 -1.36 -5.30
N TYR A 314 -15.27 -1.17 -5.39
CA TYR A 314 -14.40 -2.04 -6.17
C TYR A 314 -13.68 -2.96 -5.18
N PRO A 315 -14.05 -4.26 -5.11
CA PRO A 315 -13.57 -5.18 -4.08
C PRO A 315 -12.06 -5.21 -3.88
N ASN A 316 -11.28 -5.06 -4.95
CA ASN A 316 -9.82 -5.17 -4.89
C ASN A 316 -9.13 -3.97 -4.19
N PHE A 317 -9.87 -2.88 -3.91
CA PHE A 317 -9.36 -1.77 -3.07
C PHE A 317 -9.73 -1.94 -1.60
N GLU A 318 -10.57 -2.93 -1.26
CA GLU A 318 -11.03 -3.12 0.11
C GLU A 318 -10.04 -3.99 0.89
N GLN A 319 -9.52 -3.44 1.99
CA GLN A 319 -8.82 -4.23 3.00
C GLN A 319 -9.77 -5.23 3.67
N ARG A 320 -9.21 -6.35 4.14
CA ARG A 320 -9.93 -7.37 4.91
C ARG A 320 -10.58 -6.77 6.16
N LYS A 321 -11.86 -7.05 6.34
CA LYS A 321 -12.71 -6.56 7.43
C LYS A 321 -13.59 -7.69 7.95
N TYR A 322 -13.65 -7.80 9.27
CA TYR A 322 -14.52 -8.75 9.94
C TYR A 322 -15.32 -8.01 11.00
N LEU A 323 -16.51 -8.50 11.27
CA LEU A 323 -17.39 -7.98 12.31
C LEU A 323 -17.58 -9.06 13.37
N SER A 324 -17.56 -8.69 14.65
CA SER A 324 -17.96 -9.62 15.70
C SER A 324 -19.42 -10.03 15.51
N GLN A 325 -19.77 -11.27 15.86
CA GLN A 325 -21.13 -11.78 15.66
C GLN A 325 -22.23 -10.95 16.37
N ASP A 326 -21.87 -10.26 17.45
CA ASP A 326 -22.76 -9.35 18.18
C ASP A 326 -22.72 -7.89 17.67
N ASN A 327 -22.06 -7.65 16.54
CA ASN A 327 -21.89 -6.37 15.86
C ASN A 327 -21.34 -5.24 16.74
N LYS A 328 -20.53 -5.55 17.75
CA LYS A 328 -19.91 -4.54 18.61
C LYS A 328 -18.52 -4.12 18.17
N TYR A 329 -17.83 -4.98 17.44
CA TYR A 329 -16.42 -4.77 17.11
C TYR A 329 -16.13 -5.00 15.63
N LEU A 330 -15.44 -4.05 15.03
CA LEU A 330 -14.87 -4.14 13.69
C LEU A 330 -13.40 -4.54 13.82
N ILE A 331 -13.00 -5.56 13.07
CA ILE A 331 -11.62 -6.01 12.94
C ILE A 331 -11.18 -5.71 11.52
N LYS A 332 -10.19 -4.84 11.35
CA LYS A 332 -9.74 -4.39 10.02
C LYS A 332 -8.24 -4.54 9.88
N PHE A 333 -7.80 -5.14 8.78
CA PHE A 333 -6.38 -5.24 8.49
C PHE A 333 -5.78 -3.85 8.25
N ALA A 334 -4.64 -3.58 8.87
CA ALA A 334 -3.94 -2.29 8.84
C ALA A 334 -2.45 -2.43 8.46
N GLY A 335 -1.98 -3.65 8.19
CA GLY A 335 -0.59 -3.91 7.82
C GLY A 335 0.23 -4.54 8.95
N LEU A 336 1.27 -5.27 8.59
CA LEU A 336 2.15 -5.98 9.53
C LEU A 336 3.21 -5.05 10.15
N GLY A 337 3.65 -5.39 11.36
CA GLY A 337 4.73 -4.68 12.04
C GLY A 337 4.45 -3.17 12.19
N ARG A 338 5.40 -2.33 11.76
CA ARG A 338 5.29 -0.87 11.86
C ARG A 338 4.11 -0.28 11.09
N TYR A 339 3.69 -0.90 9.98
CA TYR A 339 2.62 -0.34 9.15
C TYR A 339 1.29 -0.30 9.91
N GLY A 340 0.93 -1.42 10.56
CA GLY A 340 -0.26 -1.48 11.40
C GLY A 340 -0.14 -0.64 12.68
N ARG A 341 1.04 -0.60 13.31
CA ARG A 341 1.27 0.22 14.51
C ARG A 341 1.10 1.71 14.26
N ASP A 342 1.62 2.23 13.16
CA ASP A 342 1.46 3.64 12.82
C ASP A 342 -0.03 4.01 12.64
N LEU A 343 -0.81 3.14 11.99
CA LEU A 343 -2.25 3.35 11.79
C LEU A 343 -3.05 3.20 13.08
N TYR A 344 -2.65 2.28 13.95
CA TYR A 344 -3.24 2.10 15.27
C TYR A 344 -3.03 3.33 16.16
N GLU A 345 -1.80 3.85 16.24
CA GLU A 345 -1.51 5.05 17.02
C GLU A 345 -2.24 6.28 16.46
N ARG A 346 -2.32 6.43 15.13
CA ARG A 346 -3.16 7.47 14.51
C ARG A 346 -4.63 7.31 14.91
N GLY A 347 -5.16 6.10 14.87
CA GLY A 347 -6.54 5.80 15.23
C GLY A 347 -6.86 6.18 16.68
N LYS A 348 -5.94 5.91 17.61
CA LYS A 348 -6.06 6.35 19.01
C LYS A 348 -6.12 7.87 19.14
N VAL A 349 -5.20 8.58 18.50
CA VAL A 349 -5.17 10.06 18.53
C VAL A 349 -6.46 10.66 17.95
N LEU A 350 -7.01 10.07 16.89
CA LEU A 350 -8.29 10.50 16.31
C LEU A 350 -9.48 10.24 17.24
N TRP A 351 -9.51 9.08 17.90
CA TRP A 351 -10.53 8.73 18.87
C TRP A 351 -10.48 9.61 20.12
N GLU A 352 -9.28 9.86 20.68
CA GLU A 352 -9.08 10.72 21.85
C GLU A 352 -9.53 12.17 21.58
N ALA A 353 -9.36 12.65 20.34
CA ALA A 353 -9.89 13.92 19.87
C ALA A 353 -11.41 13.89 19.55
N GLY A 354 -12.05 12.72 19.74
CA GLY A 354 -13.47 12.46 19.54
C GLY A 354 -13.89 12.27 18.09
N PHE A 355 -12.97 12.24 17.12
CA PHE A 355 -13.30 12.25 15.69
C PHE A 355 -13.66 10.90 15.11
N SER A 356 -13.28 9.79 15.75
CA SER A 356 -13.53 8.44 15.24
C SER A 356 -14.10 7.51 16.32
N PRO A 357 -14.65 6.35 15.94
CA PRO A 357 -14.94 5.28 16.90
C PRO A 357 -13.71 4.87 17.71
N GLU A 358 -13.94 4.31 18.90
CA GLU A 358 -12.89 3.85 19.81
C GLU A 358 -12.04 2.76 19.19
N VAL A 359 -10.72 2.95 19.23
CA VAL A 359 -9.71 1.98 18.79
C VAL A 359 -9.18 1.27 20.03
N LEU A 360 -9.32 -0.05 20.06
CA LEU A 360 -9.19 -0.86 21.29
C LEU A 360 -7.86 -1.62 21.36
N ALA A 361 -7.44 -2.23 20.24
CA ALA A 361 -6.24 -3.07 20.20
C ALA A 361 -5.70 -3.21 18.77
N LEU A 362 -4.44 -3.62 18.68
CA LEU A 362 -3.78 -4.08 17.46
C LEU A 362 -3.18 -5.45 17.75
N GLU A 363 -3.48 -6.44 16.91
CA GLU A 363 -2.89 -7.78 16.99
C GLU A 363 -2.72 -8.33 15.58
N ASN A 364 -1.52 -8.82 15.28
CA ASN A 364 -1.09 -9.40 14.02
C ASN A 364 -1.52 -8.59 12.79
N GLY A 365 -1.32 -7.27 12.86
CA GLY A 365 -1.69 -6.34 11.78
C GLY A 365 -3.19 -6.07 11.62
N PHE A 366 -4.04 -6.51 12.54
CA PHE A 366 -5.45 -6.14 12.60
C PHE A 366 -5.73 -5.15 13.72
N ILE A 367 -6.44 -4.07 13.39
CA ILE A 367 -6.97 -3.12 14.37
C ILE A 367 -8.37 -3.58 14.79
N LEU A 368 -8.59 -3.68 16.09
CA LEU A 368 -9.90 -3.84 16.72
C LEU A 368 -10.45 -2.45 17.08
N SER A 369 -11.64 -2.12 16.62
CA SER A 369 -12.36 -0.90 17.01
C SER A 369 -13.82 -1.18 17.36
N ARG A 370 -14.44 -0.26 18.10
CA ARG A 370 -15.90 -0.29 18.29
C ARG A 370 -16.60 -0.07 16.96
N PHE A 371 -17.61 -0.89 16.73
CA PHE A 371 -18.52 -0.76 15.61
C PHE A 371 -19.83 -0.09 16.05
N SER A 372 -20.43 0.64 15.12
CA SER A 372 -21.70 1.33 15.29
C SER A 372 -22.59 0.96 14.11
N GLU A 373 -23.80 0.46 14.39
CA GLU A 373 -24.83 0.17 13.39
C GLU A 373 -25.61 1.42 12.95
N GLU A 374 -25.25 2.60 13.47
CA GLU A 374 -25.84 3.87 13.04
C GLU A 374 -25.73 4.05 11.52
N LYS A 375 -26.80 4.60 10.93
CA LYS A 375 -26.87 4.79 9.48
C LYS A 375 -25.74 5.73 9.02
N PRO A 376 -24.92 5.35 8.01
CA PRO A 376 -23.98 6.26 7.37
C PRO A 376 -24.69 7.47 6.76
N LEU A 377 -24.03 8.63 6.76
CA LEU A 377 -24.61 9.85 6.20
C LEU A 377 -24.71 9.77 4.67
N ALA A 378 -25.65 10.53 4.14
CA ALA A 378 -25.78 10.88 2.73
C ALA A 378 -25.49 12.38 2.53
N ALA A 379 -25.30 12.79 1.27
CA ALA A 379 -25.02 14.19 0.94
C ALA A 379 -26.12 15.15 1.44
N HIS A 380 -27.38 14.70 1.46
CA HIS A 380 -28.53 15.52 1.90
C HIS A 380 -28.60 15.71 3.43
N ASP A 381 -27.79 14.99 4.21
CA ASP A 381 -27.74 15.14 5.67
C ASP A 381 -26.91 16.36 6.11
N VAL A 382 -26.33 17.10 5.17
CA VAL A 382 -25.52 18.28 5.47
C VAL A 382 -26.30 19.31 6.26
N ASN A 383 -25.67 19.80 7.33
CA ASN A 383 -26.16 20.88 8.18
C ASN A 383 -24.99 21.60 8.83
N ARG A 384 -25.24 22.74 9.48
CA ARG A 384 -24.19 23.57 10.10
C ARG A 384 -23.33 22.81 11.09
N ALA A 385 -23.91 21.91 11.90
CA ALA A 385 -23.16 21.14 12.87
C ALA A 385 -22.18 20.17 12.20
N LEU A 386 -22.58 19.53 11.09
CA LEU A 386 -21.67 18.70 10.29
C LEU A 386 -20.57 19.55 9.62
N LEU A 387 -20.92 20.72 9.06
CA LEU A 387 -19.94 21.62 8.45
C LEU A 387 -18.88 22.06 9.47
N ASP A 388 -19.30 22.48 10.66
CA ASP A 388 -18.38 22.88 11.73
C ASP A 388 -17.52 21.69 12.20
N ARG A 389 -18.12 20.49 12.31
CA ARG A 389 -17.39 19.28 12.66
C ARG A 389 -16.31 18.93 11.64
N ALA A 390 -16.66 18.90 10.36
CA ALA A 390 -15.72 18.57 9.30
C ALA A 390 -14.59 19.61 9.22
N ALA A 391 -14.88 20.88 9.46
CA ALA A 391 -13.87 21.93 9.57
C ALA A 391 -12.94 21.70 10.77
N SER A 392 -13.48 21.31 11.94
CA SER A 392 -12.68 20.92 13.10
C SER A 392 -11.79 19.73 12.81
N TYR A 393 -12.34 18.71 12.17
CA TYR A 393 -11.63 17.47 11.83
C TYR A 393 -10.44 17.76 10.92
N ILE A 394 -10.66 18.46 9.80
CA ILE A 394 -9.59 18.78 8.85
C ILE A 394 -8.56 19.72 9.47
N SER A 395 -8.99 20.71 10.26
CA SER A 395 -8.05 21.56 11.01
C SER A 395 -7.22 20.78 12.02
N PHE A 396 -7.80 19.75 12.66
CA PHE A 396 -7.07 18.87 13.56
C PHE A 396 -6.03 18.06 12.81
N LEU A 397 -6.38 17.49 11.65
CA LEU A 397 -5.43 16.74 10.82
C LEU A 397 -4.20 17.58 10.45
N GLY A 398 -4.41 18.81 9.96
CA GLY A 398 -3.33 19.70 9.56
C GLY A 398 -2.40 20.15 10.70
N LYS A 399 -2.88 20.13 11.95
CA LYS A 399 -2.09 20.47 13.14
C LYS A 399 -1.37 19.25 13.71
N THR A 400 -2.05 18.10 13.72
CA THR A 400 -1.60 16.90 14.44
C THR A 400 -0.74 15.97 13.59
N PHE A 401 -1.02 15.87 12.29
CA PHE A 401 -0.38 14.90 11.40
C PHE A 401 0.35 15.56 10.24
N GLN A 402 1.21 16.53 10.56
CA GLN A 402 2.10 17.14 9.58
C GLN A 402 3.05 16.09 9.00
N ALA A 403 3.25 16.13 7.69
CA ALA A 403 4.15 15.23 6.97
C ALA A 403 5.36 16.01 6.47
N GLU A 404 6.54 15.37 6.47
CA GLU A 404 7.78 15.99 5.99
C GLU A 404 7.73 16.35 4.51
N SER A 405 7.00 15.56 3.71
CA SER A 405 6.78 15.81 2.30
C SER A 405 5.46 15.21 1.81
N GLY A 406 4.95 15.78 0.72
CA GLY A 406 3.83 15.27 -0.05
C GLY A 406 4.22 15.14 -1.52
N ARG A 407 3.27 14.83 -2.39
CA ARG A 407 3.54 14.84 -3.83
C ARG A 407 3.85 16.26 -4.30
N ASN A 408 4.82 16.38 -5.19
CA ASN A 408 5.15 17.70 -5.73
C ASN A 408 4.14 18.14 -6.80
N PHE A 409 4.14 19.43 -7.10
CA PHE A 409 3.21 20.02 -8.06
C PHE A 409 3.21 19.31 -9.43
N ASN A 410 4.39 18.98 -9.96
CA ASN A 410 4.50 18.39 -11.29
C ASN A 410 3.94 16.96 -11.33
N GLU A 411 4.13 16.16 -10.27
CA GLU A 411 3.53 14.82 -10.16
C GLU A 411 2.00 14.90 -10.13
N ILE A 412 1.44 15.87 -9.42
CA ILE A 412 0.00 16.10 -9.34
C ILE A 412 -0.55 16.60 -10.69
N GLU A 413 0.16 17.53 -11.33
CA GLU A 413 -0.17 18.06 -12.65
C GLU A 413 -0.22 16.95 -13.69
N GLU A 414 0.80 16.08 -13.73
CA GLU A 414 0.84 14.91 -14.62
C GLU A 414 -0.36 13.99 -14.37
N MET A 415 -0.67 13.70 -13.10
CA MET A 415 -1.83 12.89 -12.73
C MET A 415 -3.14 13.49 -13.25
N ILE A 416 -3.35 14.79 -13.04
CA ILE A 416 -4.54 15.50 -13.54
C ILE A 416 -4.60 15.41 -15.06
N GLN A 417 -3.51 15.72 -15.78
CA GLN A 417 -3.45 15.67 -17.23
C GLN A 417 -3.79 14.28 -17.77
N VAL A 418 -3.20 13.21 -17.22
CA VAL A 418 -3.45 11.84 -17.66
C VAL A 418 -4.90 11.43 -17.44
N ASN A 419 -5.49 11.78 -16.29
CA ASN A 419 -6.88 11.42 -16.01
C ASN A 419 -7.88 12.25 -16.83
N LEU A 420 -7.61 13.54 -17.07
CA LEU A 420 -8.42 14.37 -17.97
C LEU A 420 -8.33 13.86 -19.41
N LEU A 421 -7.13 13.60 -19.92
CA LEU A 421 -6.93 13.10 -21.29
C LEU A 421 -7.69 11.81 -21.51
N LYS A 422 -7.51 10.83 -20.61
CA LYS A 422 -8.14 9.51 -20.76
C LYS A 422 -9.63 9.51 -20.42
N GLY A 423 -10.10 10.43 -19.58
CA GLY A 423 -11.48 10.44 -19.07
C GLY A 423 -12.42 11.40 -19.78
N MET A 424 -11.89 12.50 -20.33
CA MET A 424 -12.65 13.60 -20.92
C MET A 424 -12.13 14.00 -22.32
N GLY A 425 -10.94 13.56 -22.72
CA GLY A 425 -10.34 13.83 -24.03
C GLY A 425 -9.34 14.99 -24.04
N GLU A 426 -8.72 15.20 -25.20
CA GLU A 426 -7.62 16.17 -25.40
C GLU A 426 -8.03 17.61 -25.07
N GLU A 427 -9.24 18.04 -25.48
CA GLU A 427 -9.72 19.40 -25.25
C GLU A 427 -9.64 19.80 -23.76
N TRP A 428 -10.07 18.92 -22.85
CA TRP A 428 -10.10 19.21 -21.42
C TRP A 428 -8.72 19.15 -20.78
N ALA A 429 -7.86 18.24 -21.25
CA ALA A 429 -6.47 18.19 -20.83
C ALA A 429 -5.73 19.47 -21.24
N GLU A 430 -5.94 19.95 -22.47
CA GLU A 430 -5.35 21.20 -22.97
C GLU A 430 -5.85 22.42 -22.19
N ARG A 431 -7.15 22.51 -21.91
CA ARG A 431 -7.73 23.57 -21.07
C ARG A 431 -7.07 23.63 -19.70
N PHE A 432 -6.81 22.49 -19.07
CA PHE A 432 -6.09 22.46 -17.80
C PHE A 432 -4.63 22.88 -17.95
N SER A 433 -3.91 22.37 -18.96
CA SER A 433 -2.52 22.75 -19.23
C SER A 433 -2.34 24.26 -19.46
N ASN A 434 -3.32 24.91 -20.08
CA ASN A 434 -3.29 26.37 -20.29
C ASN A 434 -3.38 27.18 -18.99
N ILE A 435 -3.91 26.61 -17.91
CA ILE A 435 -4.09 27.31 -16.62
C ILE A 435 -3.20 26.75 -15.51
N SER A 436 -2.61 25.56 -15.68
CA SER A 436 -1.93 24.83 -14.60
C SER A 436 -0.77 25.61 -13.99
N SER A 437 0.04 26.25 -14.84
CA SER A 437 1.17 27.09 -14.42
C SER A 437 0.78 28.24 -13.48
N SER A 438 -0.45 28.75 -13.57
CA SER A 438 -0.97 29.80 -12.67
C SER A 438 -1.18 29.33 -11.23
N PHE A 439 -1.35 28.01 -11.01
CA PHE A 439 -1.51 27.43 -9.67
C PHE A 439 -0.19 27.11 -8.99
N LYS A 440 0.92 27.02 -9.74
CA LYS A 440 2.22 26.65 -9.20
C LYS A 440 2.71 27.57 -8.07
N PRO A 441 2.56 28.91 -8.14
CA PRO A 441 2.92 29.79 -7.03
C PRO A 441 2.02 29.65 -5.79
N LEU A 442 0.81 29.11 -5.96
CA LEU A 442 -0.17 28.90 -4.89
C LEU A 442 -0.05 27.52 -4.25
N PHE A 443 0.80 26.66 -4.80
CA PHE A 443 1.00 25.32 -4.30
C PHE A 443 1.77 25.37 -2.98
N SER A 444 1.13 24.90 -1.91
CA SER A 444 1.77 24.79 -0.60
C SER A 444 2.77 23.64 -0.59
N THR A 445 3.93 23.88 0.01
CA THR A 445 4.89 22.83 0.34
C THR A 445 4.55 22.12 1.66
N HIS A 446 3.57 22.61 2.42
CA HIS A 446 3.14 21.97 3.66
C HIS A 446 2.29 20.74 3.35
N ALA A 447 2.80 19.57 3.71
CA ALA A 447 2.10 18.31 3.58
C ALA A 447 1.49 17.88 4.91
N THR A 448 0.34 17.22 4.83
CA THR A 448 -0.38 16.60 5.94
C THR A 448 -0.69 15.16 5.54
N ALA A 449 -0.60 14.25 6.50
CA ALA A 449 -1.23 12.95 6.41
C ALA A 449 -2.77 13.14 6.49
N VAL A 450 -3.35 13.50 5.36
CA VAL A 450 -4.78 13.77 5.16
C VAL A 450 -5.66 12.57 5.46
N ASP A 451 -6.97 12.77 5.58
CA ASP A 451 -7.93 11.66 5.58
C ASP A 451 -7.93 11.00 4.20
N GLY A 452 -7.96 11.79 3.13
CA GLY A 452 -7.93 11.33 1.74
C GLY A 452 -9.28 10.84 1.21
N ARG A 453 -10.28 10.56 2.06
CA ARG A 453 -11.58 10.01 1.66
C ARG A 453 -12.76 10.63 2.42
N MET A 454 -13.26 11.73 1.88
CA MET A 454 -14.36 12.54 2.46
C MET A 454 -15.77 12.16 2.01
N LEU A 455 -16.03 10.90 1.65
CA LEU A 455 -17.36 10.44 1.21
C LEU A 455 -18.39 10.51 2.35
N PRO A 456 -19.67 10.88 2.08
CA PRO A 456 -20.73 10.88 3.09
C PRO A 456 -20.89 9.55 3.84
N CYS A 457 -20.77 8.42 3.15
CA CYS A 457 -20.89 7.10 3.77
C CYS A 457 -19.76 6.76 4.75
N GLU A 458 -18.72 7.61 4.84
CA GLU A 458 -17.64 7.50 5.82
C GLU A 458 -17.89 8.37 7.07
N TRP A 459 -19.07 9.00 7.16
CA TRP A 459 -19.48 9.77 8.33
C TRP A 459 -20.71 9.12 8.97
N LEU A 460 -20.80 9.23 10.29
CA LEU A 460 -21.96 8.77 11.06
C LEU A 460 -22.27 9.76 12.17
N TYR A 461 -23.56 9.86 12.53
CA TYR A 461 -24.00 10.58 13.71
C TYR A 461 -24.36 9.57 14.80
N SER A 462 -23.60 9.54 15.89
CA SER A 462 -23.78 8.59 16.99
C SER A 462 -23.57 9.29 18.32
N ASN A 463 -24.44 8.98 19.30
CA ASN A 463 -24.35 9.52 20.66
C ASN A 463 -24.20 11.05 20.72
N GLY A 464 -24.90 11.77 19.85
CA GLY A 464 -24.89 13.24 19.81
C GLY A 464 -23.73 13.87 19.04
N ALA A 465 -22.82 13.08 18.45
CA ALA A 465 -21.65 13.57 17.75
C ALA A 465 -21.48 12.97 16.35
N TYR A 466 -20.89 13.75 15.45
CA TYR A 466 -20.44 13.27 14.15
C TYR A 466 -19.05 12.65 14.27
N LEU A 467 -18.94 11.41 13.81
CA LEU A 467 -17.71 10.62 13.76
C LEU A 467 -17.35 10.31 12.30
N LYS A 468 -16.05 10.26 12.03
CA LYS A 468 -15.44 9.83 10.78
C LYS A 468 -14.99 8.37 10.91
N THR A 469 -15.40 7.53 9.97
CA THR A 469 -14.91 6.17 9.78
C THR A 469 -13.85 6.12 8.68
N ASP A 470 -13.13 5.00 8.63
CA ASP A 470 -12.15 4.72 7.57
C ASP A 470 -11.11 5.85 7.39
N SER A 471 -10.62 6.42 8.50
CA SER A 471 -9.85 7.68 8.53
C SER A 471 -8.34 7.55 8.72
N VAL A 472 -7.85 6.32 8.93
CA VAL A 472 -6.45 6.13 9.37
C VAL A 472 -5.49 6.00 8.20
N GLN A 473 -5.87 5.40 7.06
CA GLN A 473 -4.88 4.85 6.14
C GLN A 473 -4.66 5.58 4.80
N HIS A 474 -5.60 6.36 4.26
CA HIS A 474 -5.55 6.71 2.82
C HIS A 474 -4.40 7.62 2.42
N HIS A 475 -3.82 8.40 3.33
CA HIS A 475 -2.59 9.17 3.07
C HIS A 475 -1.36 8.29 2.81
N LYS A 476 -1.39 7.01 3.22
CA LYS A 476 -0.31 6.03 2.97
C LYS A 476 -0.64 5.09 1.82
N ASP A 477 -1.85 5.12 1.27
CA ASP A 477 -2.23 4.20 0.20
C ASP A 477 -1.27 4.33 -1.00
N HIS A 478 -1.07 3.23 -1.71
CA HIS A 478 -0.23 3.16 -2.90
C HIS A 478 -0.90 3.82 -4.12
N PHE A 479 -2.12 4.30 -3.99
CA PHE A 479 -2.75 5.20 -4.95
C PHE A 479 -2.41 6.66 -4.64
N PHE A 480 -2.50 7.55 -5.63
CA PHE A 480 -2.62 8.98 -5.31
C PHE A 480 -3.80 9.20 -4.33
N PRO A 481 -3.75 10.23 -3.48
CA PRO A 481 -2.81 11.35 -3.52
C PRO A 481 -1.61 11.23 -2.56
N GLY A 482 -1.59 10.28 -1.62
CA GLY A 482 -0.61 10.26 -0.53
C GLY A 482 -0.77 11.43 0.46
N CYS A 483 0.30 11.81 1.18
CA CYS A 483 0.32 13.03 1.99
C CYS A 483 0.18 14.29 1.10
N GLN A 484 -0.66 15.24 1.52
CA GLN A 484 -1.06 16.42 0.74
C GLN A 484 -1.36 17.64 1.62
N ASP A 485 -1.50 18.82 1.02
CA ASP A 485 -2.16 19.94 1.69
C ASP A 485 -3.60 19.54 2.08
N VAL A 486 -4.04 19.97 3.27
CA VAL A 486 -5.41 19.77 3.77
C VAL A 486 -6.50 20.33 2.84
N ALA A 487 -6.15 21.23 1.92
CA ALA A 487 -7.00 21.67 0.82
C ALA A 487 -7.56 20.50 -0.01
N TYR A 488 -6.86 19.36 -0.10
CA TYR A 488 -7.37 18.14 -0.74
C TYR A 488 -8.62 17.60 -0.05
N ASP A 489 -8.58 17.49 1.28
CA ASP A 489 -9.69 17.02 2.10
C ASP A 489 -10.84 18.02 2.08
N ILE A 490 -10.56 19.33 2.10
CA ILE A 490 -11.59 20.37 1.94
C ILE A 490 -12.27 20.21 0.58
N ALA A 491 -11.51 20.14 -0.50
CA ALA A 491 -12.04 19.93 -1.84
C ALA A 491 -12.88 18.64 -1.95
N GLY A 492 -12.44 17.57 -1.27
CA GLY A 492 -13.17 16.33 -1.17
C GLY A 492 -14.51 16.50 -0.48
N PHE A 493 -14.53 17.10 0.71
CA PHE A 493 -15.77 17.33 1.45
C PHE A 493 -16.77 18.20 0.66
N LEU A 494 -16.28 19.28 0.02
CA LEU A 494 -17.10 20.14 -0.85
C LEU A 494 -17.74 19.37 -2.01
N THR A 495 -17.00 18.44 -2.60
CA THR A 495 -17.41 17.66 -3.78
C THR A 495 -18.38 16.54 -3.40
N GLU A 496 -18.09 15.81 -2.33
CA GLU A 496 -18.82 14.59 -2.00
C GLU A 496 -20.15 14.86 -1.33
N PHE A 497 -20.24 15.91 -0.51
CA PHE A 497 -21.52 16.42 0.02
C PHE A 497 -22.26 17.35 -0.96
N SER A 498 -21.70 17.61 -2.15
CA SER A 498 -22.32 18.45 -3.18
C SER A 498 -22.71 19.86 -2.67
N LEU A 499 -21.85 20.48 -1.86
CA LEU A 499 -22.20 21.71 -1.15
C LEU A 499 -22.59 22.84 -2.10
N GLY A 500 -23.68 23.54 -1.75
CA GLY A 500 -24.13 24.76 -2.41
C GLY A 500 -23.21 25.95 -2.14
N LYS A 501 -23.50 27.09 -2.77
CA LYS A 501 -22.66 28.31 -2.64
C LYS A 501 -22.57 28.81 -1.20
N GLU A 502 -23.69 28.88 -0.50
CA GLU A 502 -23.74 29.38 0.89
C GLU A 502 -23.05 28.41 1.86
N GLU A 503 -23.28 27.11 1.71
CA GLU A 503 -22.63 26.06 2.52
C GLU A 503 -21.12 26.04 2.33
N LYS A 504 -20.65 26.17 1.08
CA LYS A 504 -19.22 26.32 0.76
C LYS A 504 -18.60 27.51 1.49
N GLN A 505 -19.23 28.68 1.40
CA GLN A 505 -18.74 29.90 2.06
C GLN A 505 -18.73 29.74 3.59
N TYR A 506 -19.77 29.13 4.17
CA TYR A 506 -19.82 28.86 5.60
C TYR A 506 -18.70 27.89 6.03
N PHE A 507 -18.56 26.77 5.33
CA PHE A 507 -17.59 25.73 5.64
C PHE A 507 -16.16 26.25 5.60
N VAL A 508 -15.80 26.98 4.53
CA VAL A 508 -14.45 27.55 4.38
C VAL A 508 -14.17 28.58 5.47
N LYS A 509 -15.14 29.46 5.80
CA LYS A 509 -15.00 30.40 6.92
C LYS A 509 -14.85 29.68 8.27
N SER A 510 -15.60 28.61 8.50
CA SER A 510 -15.48 27.80 9.72
C SER A 510 -14.09 27.16 9.80
N TYR A 511 -13.58 26.60 8.71
CA TYR A 511 -12.21 26.08 8.64
C TYR A 511 -11.18 27.16 8.95
N ILE A 512 -11.21 28.32 8.26
CA ILE A 512 -10.27 29.43 8.49
C ILE A 512 -10.26 29.87 9.95
N LYS A 513 -11.45 29.98 10.58
CA LYS A 513 -11.59 30.36 11.99
C LYS A 513 -10.90 29.36 12.92
N GLN A 514 -10.94 28.07 12.59
CA GLN A 514 -10.42 26.99 13.44
C GLN A 514 -8.93 26.71 13.18
N SER A 515 -8.49 26.79 11.93
CA SER A 515 -7.12 26.49 11.52
C SER A 515 -6.19 27.70 11.60
N GLY A 516 -6.71 28.91 11.34
CA GLY A 516 -5.92 30.12 11.13
C GLY A 516 -5.37 30.28 9.72
N ASP A 517 -5.62 29.32 8.82
CA ASP A 517 -5.11 29.30 7.44
C ASP A 517 -5.95 30.21 6.54
N LYS A 518 -5.57 31.48 6.49
CA LYS A 518 -6.24 32.53 5.69
C LYS A 518 -6.02 32.39 4.19
N GLU A 519 -5.04 31.61 3.76
CA GLU A 519 -4.66 31.46 2.35
C GLU A 519 -5.37 30.29 1.66
N ILE A 520 -6.15 29.50 2.39
CA ILE A 520 -6.81 28.30 1.87
C ILE A 520 -7.70 28.59 0.65
N GLU A 521 -8.36 29.74 0.61
CA GLU A 521 -9.23 30.14 -0.50
C GLU A 521 -8.46 30.29 -1.82
N ALA A 522 -7.18 30.67 -1.77
CA ALA A 522 -6.34 30.80 -2.94
C ALA A 522 -5.92 29.42 -3.50
N ARG A 523 -5.71 28.44 -2.63
CA ARG A 523 -5.22 27.09 -3.00
C ARG A 523 -6.36 26.15 -3.42
N LEU A 524 -7.54 26.31 -2.82
CA LEU A 524 -8.71 25.45 -3.03
C LEU A 524 -9.15 25.27 -4.50
N PRO A 525 -9.09 26.28 -5.39
CA PRO A 525 -9.28 26.12 -6.83
C PRO A 525 -8.54 24.94 -7.47
N PHE A 526 -7.24 24.82 -7.17
CA PHE A 526 -6.38 23.78 -7.71
C PHE A 526 -6.75 22.42 -7.10
N TYR A 527 -6.89 22.36 -5.79
CA TYR A 527 -7.24 21.12 -5.09
C TYR A 527 -8.64 20.59 -5.45
N TYR A 528 -9.57 21.46 -5.83
CA TYR A 528 -10.86 21.04 -6.38
C TYR A 528 -10.70 20.32 -7.72
N ILE A 529 -9.86 20.83 -8.62
CA ILE A 529 -9.53 20.16 -9.88
C ILE A 529 -8.81 18.84 -9.60
N PHE A 530 -7.79 18.87 -8.73
CA PHE A 530 -7.03 17.69 -8.34
C PHE A 530 -7.92 16.57 -7.80
N TYR A 531 -8.78 16.89 -6.82
CA TYR A 531 -9.69 15.92 -6.21
C TYR A 531 -10.63 15.30 -7.25
N ASN A 532 -11.30 16.12 -8.07
CA ASN A 532 -12.25 15.62 -9.06
C ASN A 532 -11.56 14.84 -10.19
N ALA A 533 -10.37 15.26 -10.65
CA ALA A 533 -9.60 14.52 -11.65
C ALA A 533 -9.09 13.18 -11.12
N PHE A 534 -8.67 13.12 -9.86
CA PHE A 534 -8.32 11.87 -9.20
C PHE A 534 -9.54 10.93 -9.12
N ARG A 535 -10.68 11.42 -8.63
CA ARG A 535 -11.91 10.64 -8.51
C ARG A 535 -12.45 10.18 -9.86
N LEU A 536 -12.35 11.00 -10.91
CA LEU A 536 -12.63 10.61 -12.29
C LEU A 536 -11.76 9.40 -12.69
N GLY A 537 -10.45 9.50 -12.45
CA GLY A 537 -9.50 8.42 -12.72
C GLY A 537 -9.86 7.10 -12.05
N MET A 538 -10.11 7.17 -10.74
CA MET A 538 -10.47 6.02 -9.90
C MET A 538 -11.80 5.38 -10.32
N THR A 539 -12.83 6.20 -10.59
CA THR A 539 -14.15 5.67 -10.95
C THR A 539 -14.18 5.04 -12.33
N LEU A 540 -13.49 5.61 -13.32
CA LEU A 540 -13.37 5.01 -14.65
C LEU A 540 -12.56 3.71 -14.62
N PHE A 541 -11.45 3.66 -13.87
CA PHE A 541 -10.72 2.41 -13.66
C PHE A 541 -11.61 1.35 -13.00
N SER A 542 -12.30 1.72 -11.92
CA SER A 542 -13.18 0.79 -11.19
C SER A 542 -14.33 0.31 -12.07
N ALA A 543 -14.92 1.17 -12.90
CA ALA A 543 -15.97 0.79 -13.86
C ALA A 543 -15.47 -0.21 -14.92
N GLN A 544 -14.22 -0.08 -15.37
CA GLN A 544 -13.62 -1.00 -16.34
C GLN A 544 -13.37 -2.39 -15.73
N MET A 545 -13.01 -2.44 -14.45
CA MET A 545 -12.69 -3.69 -13.74
C MET A 545 -13.90 -4.35 -13.07
N SER A 546 -15.05 -3.65 -13.00
CA SER A 546 -16.25 -4.13 -12.30
C SER A 546 -17.28 -4.73 -13.25
N MET A 547 -18.07 -5.66 -12.72
CA MET A 547 -19.29 -6.19 -13.36
C MET A 547 -20.53 -5.35 -12.95
N GLU A 548 -21.67 -5.59 -13.61
CA GLU A 548 -22.94 -5.02 -13.15
C GLU A 548 -23.33 -5.60 -11.76
N PRO A 549 -23.98 -4.82 -10.87
CA PRO A 549 -24.43 -3.43 -11.06
C PRO A 549 -23.37 -2.36 -10.70
N GLU A 550 -22.22 -2.74 -10.13
CA GLU A 550 -21.17 -1.79 -9.69
C GLU A 550 -20.66 -0.91 -10.82
N LYS A 551 -20.44 -1.50 -12.00
CA LYS A 551 -20.02 -0.77 -13.21
C LYS A 551 -20.90 0.44 -13.50
N ARG A 552 -22.23 0.28 -13.44
CA ARG A 552 -23.18 1.37 -13.66
C ARG A 552 -23.05 2.47 -12.62
N LYS A 553 -22.91 2.11 -11.34
CA LYS A 553 -22.74 3.08 -10.25
C LYS A 553 -21.44 3.88 -10.41
N PHE A 554 -20.34 3.22 -10.78
CA PHE A 554 -19.08 3.90 -11.08
C PHE A 554 -19.16 4.80 -12.31
N ASN A 555 -19.85 4.37 -13.37
CA ASN A 555 -20.08 5.22 -14.55
C ASN A 555 -20.88 6.48 -14.18
N PHE A 556 -21.92 6.35 -13.37
CA PHE A 556 -22.68 7.50 -12.87
C PHE A 556 -21.77 8.48 -12.09
N LEU A 557 -20.93 7.97 -11.19
CA LEU A 557 -19.98 8.83 -10.45
C LEU A 557 -18.95 9.49 -11.38
N SER A 558 -18.43 8.79 -12.38
CA SER A 558 -17.48 9.37 -13.35
C SER A 558 -18.09 10.55 -14.12
N GLY A 559 -19.39 10.47 -14.44
CA GLY A 559 -20.17 11.58 -14.99
C GLY A 559 -20.22 12.79 -14.04
N LYS A 560 -20.56 12.57 -12.76
CA LYS A 560 -20.56 13.62 -11.72
C LYS A 560 -19.22 14.35 -11.64
N TYR A 561 -18.10 13.63 -11.56
CA TYR A 561 -16.77 14.24 -11.46
C TYR A 561 -16.37 14.98 -12.74
N SER A 562 -16.72 14.43 -13.91
CA SER A 562 -16.51 15.09 -15.19
C SER A 562 -17.26 16.42 -15.26
N ASP A 563 -18.54 16.45 -14.88
CA ASP A 563 -19.34 17.69 -14.94
C ASP A 563 -18.83 18.76 -13.97
N ASN A 564 -18.39 18.37 -12.77
CA ASN A 564 -17.70 19.27 -11.84
C ASN A 564 -16.43 19.89 -12.45
N LEU A 565 -15.63 19.08 -13.14
CA LEU A 565 -14.42 19.54 -13.84
C LEU A 565 -14.76 20.48 -14.99
N LYS A 566 -15.78 20.16 -15.80
CA LYS A 566 -16.23 21.02 -16.90
C LYS A 566 -16.61 22.42 -16.41
N ILE A 567 -17.49 22.46 -15.41
CA ILE A 567 -17.94 23.72 -14.80
C ILE A 567 -16.74 24.51 -14.28
N ARG A 568 -15.79 23.84 -13.61
CA ARG A 568 -14.64 24.53 -13.02
C ARG A 568 -13.68 25.07 -14.09
N LEU A 569 -13.33 24.27 -15.09
CA LEU A 569 -12.37 24.64 -16.13
C LEU A 569 -12.92 25.72 -17.08
N ILE A 570 -14.22 25.72 -17.38
CA ILE A 570 -14.87 26.79 -18.16
C ILE A 570 -14.80 28.11 -17.39
N ASN A 571 -15.21 28.12 -16.11
CA ASN A 571 -15.31 29.35 -15.32
C ASN A 571 -13.96 30.02 -15.05
N ILE A 572 -12.86 29.26 -15.03
CA ILE A 572 -11.51 29.82 -14.91
C ILE A 572 -11.08 30.44 -16.26
N GLY A 573 -11.36 29.78 -17.39
CA GLY A 573 -10.99 30.25 -18.72
C GLY A 573 -11.73 31.51 -19.20
N THR A 574 -12.93 31.80 -18.67
CA THR A 574 -13.67 33.03 -18.99
C THR A 574 -13.20 34.26 -18.18
N GLY A 575 -12.36 34.07 -17.15
CA GLY A 575 -11.87 35.15 -16.27
C GLY A 575 -10.64 35.89 -16.79
N SER A 576 -10.05 35.46 -17.91
CA SER A 576 -8.82 36.03 -18.49
C SER A 576 -9.07 36.74 -19.83
N SER A 577 -10.08 37.61 -19.90
CA SER A 577 -10.21 38.58 -21.00
C SER A 577 -10.54 39.99 -20.47
N SER A 578 -9.61 40.91 -20.77
CA SER A 578 -9.57 42.36 -20.58
C SER A 578 -9.31 42.98 -19.19
N PRO A 579 -8.16 43.68 -19.01
CA PRO A 579 -8.13 44.89 -18.22
C PRO A 579 -8.89 46.00 -18.99
N ALA A 580 -9.80 46.67 -18.29
CA ALA A 580 -10.56 47.79 -18.83
C ALA A 580 -9.61 48.91 -19.31
N SER A 581 -9.63 49.16 -20.61
CA SER A 581 -9.23 50.42 -21.23
C SER A 581 -10.38 51.44 -21.04
N GLY A 582 -10.08 52.60 -20.47
CA GLY A 582 -11.00 53.74 -20.56
C GLY A 582 -10.89 54.77 -19.43
N MET A 583 -10.06 55.80 -19.68
CA MET A 583 -10.10 57.22 -19.24
C MET A 583 -8.63 57.66 -19.07
N GLY A 584 -7.99 58.50 -19.87
CA GLY A 584 -8.46 59.57 -20.76
C GLY A 584 -7.97 60.93 -20.24
N SER A 585 -6.85 61.45 -20.80
CA SER A 585 -6.40 62.88 -20.91
C SER A 585 -6.25 63.72 -19.61
N LEU A 586 -5.27 64.58 -19.33
CA LEU A 586 -4.21 65.40 -20.00
C LEU A 586 -3.37 66.03 -18.83
N PRO A 587 -2.30 66.85 -19.04
CA PRO A 587 -1.58 67.20 -20.26
C PRO A 587 -0.23 66.49 -20.43
#